data_AF-A0A2E0UIV5-F1
#
_entry.id   AF-A0A2E0UIV5-F1
#
_cell.length_a   1.000
_cell.length_b   1.000
_cell.length_c   1.000
_cell.angle_alpha   90.00
_cell.angle_beta   90.00
_cell.angle_gamma   90.00
#
_symmetry.space_group_name_H-M   'P 1'
#
loop_
_entity.id
_entity.type
_entity.pdbx_description
1 polymer ?
#
loop_
_entity_poly.entity_id
_entity_poly.type
_entity_poly.pdbx_seq_one_letter_code
_entity_poly.pdbx_strand_id
1 'polypeptide(L)'
;MTEFLADSHPFIVHFAIALTMMSVLFDLVGAVAKPAHFETTGLSLAIAAVPFLLCAVLTGNAAETLGAFAYSSEMLEQHTLFANLTVWFFSAIVFARVYLTVRKQFSGTVKYAYLAVAIAAAVFAFYTGMHGGRLSDTGRTATLRTESIRNFS
;
A
#
# COMPACT_ATOMS: atom_id res chain seq x y z
N MET A 1 -14.11 -0.49 -19.29
CA MET A 1 -13.01 0.32 -18.73
C MET A 1 -12.85 0.08 -17.23
N THR A 2 -13.94 0.12 -16.45
CA THR A 2 -13.95 -0.18 -15.01
C THR A 2 -13.52 -1.62 -14.66
N GLU A 3 -13.93 -2.63 -15.44
CA GLU A 3 -13.52 -4.03 -15.23
C GLU A 3 -11.99 -4.21 -15.32
N PHE A 4 -11.36 -3.66 -16.36
CA PHE A 4 -9.90 -3.69 -16.51
C PHE A 4 -9.16 -3.06 -15.32
N LEU A 5 -9.69 -1.97 -14.75
CA LEU A 5 -9.11 -1.33 -13.57
C LEU A 5 -9.24 -2.23 -12.33
N ALA A 6 -10.38 -2.89 -12.16
CA ALA A 6 -10.61 -3.82 -11.05
C ALA A 6 -9.69 -5.05 -11.13
N ASP A 7 -9.55 -5.65 -12.31
CA ASP A 7 -8.67 -6.82 -12.52
C ASP A 7 -7.20 -6.49 -12.31
N SER A 8 -6.81 -5.24 -12.59
CA SER A 8 -5.44 -4.76 -12.39
C SER A 8 -5.13 -4.44 -10.92
N HIS A 9 -6.15 -4.33 -10.05
CA HIS A 9 -5.98 -3.88 -8.66
C HIS A 9 -4.96 -4.72 -7.87
N PRO A 10 -5.03 -6.07 -7.85
CA PRO A 10 -4.07 -6.88 -7.10
C PRO A 10 -2.63 -6.63 -7.57
N PHE A 11 -2.41 -6.52 -8.88
CA PHE A 11 -1.09 -6.25 -9.44
C PHE A 11 -0.54 -4.91 -8.95
N ILE A 12 -1.33 -3.83 -9.07
CA ILE A 12 -0.92 -2.48 -8.67
C ILE A 12 -0.61 -2.41 -7.17
N VAL A 13 -1.41 -3.08 -6.33
CA VAL A 13 -1.19 -3.14 -4.88
C VAL A 13 0.15 -3.80 -4.54
N HIS A 14 0.55 -4.88 -5.22
CA HIS A 14 1.83 -5.54 -4.96
C HIS A 14 3.01 -4.61 -5.27
N PHE A 15 2.97 -3.85 -6.37
CA PHE A 15 4.00 -2.86 -6.67
C PHE A 15 4.04 -1.73 -5.63
N ALA A 16 2.88 -1.23 -5.21
CA ALA A 16 2.79 -0.20 -4.18
C ALA A 16 3.45 -0.67 -2.88
N ILE A 17 3.09 -1.86 -2.38
CA ILE A 17 3.65 -2.43 -1.14
C ILE A 17 5.15 -2.71 -1.31
N ALA A 18 5.57 -3.33 -2.42
CA ALA A 18 6.97 -3.64 -2.66
C ALA A 18 7.84 -2.37 -2.69
N LEU A 19 7.43 -1.32 -3.39
CA LEU A 19 8.19 -0.06 -3.45
C LEU A 19 8.25 0.62 -2.07
N THR A 20 7.14 0.64 -1.32
CA THR A 20 7.12 1.15 0.05
C THR A 20 8.07 0.36 0.96
N MET A 21 8.01 -0.97 0.95
CA MET A 21 8.89 -1.83 1.74
C MET A 21 10.36 -1.64 1.38
N MET A 22 10.67 -1.65 0.09
CA MET A 22 12.03 -1.49 -0.39
C MET A 22 12.57 -0.10 -0.04
N SER A 23 11.75 0.96 -0.10
CA SER A 23 12.19 2.30 0.32
C SER A 23 12.69 2.31 1.77
N VAL A 24 11.92 1.71 2.68
CA VAL A 24 12.26 1.60 4.11
C VAL A 24 13.48 0.72 4.33
N LEU A 25 13.58 -0.40 3.62
CA LEU A 25 14.73 -1.30 3.69
C LEU A 25 16.03 -0.58 3.28
N PHE A 26 15.99 0.15 2.15
CA PHE A 26 17.14 0.93 1.68
C PHE A 26 17.52 2.05 2.66
N ASP A 27 16.54 2.73 3.25
CA ASP A 27 16.81 3.76 4.27
C ASP A 27 17.39 3.17 5.56
N LEU A 28 16.91 2.00 5.98
CA LEU A 28 17.44 1.27 7.12
C LEU A 28 18.90 0.87 6.90
N VAL A 29 19.21 0.29 5.73
CA VAL A 29 20.59 -0.05 5.34
C VAL A 29 21.44 1.22 5.25
N GLY A 30 20.92 2.30 4.66
CA GLY A 30 21.61 3.59 4.58
C GLY A 30 21.87 4.21 5.97
N ALA A 31 20.99 3.99 6.94
CA ALA A 31 21.19 4.43 8.31
C ALA A 31 22.29 3.64 9.05
N VAL A 32 22.37 2.32 8.84
CA VAL A 32 23.33 1.45 9.53
C VAL A 32 24.69 1.43 8.83
N ALA A 33 24.73 1.20 7.52
CA ALA A 33 25.96 1.00 6.76
C ALA A 33 26.62 2.32 6.31
N LYS A 34 25.87 3.45 6.35
CA LYS A 34 26.29 4.79 5.90
C LYS A 34 26.67 5.01 4.40
N PRO A 35 26.38 4.13 3.42
CA PRO A 35 26.58 4.49 2.01
C PRO A 35 25.52 5.51 1.56
N ALA A 36 25.96 6.67 1.08
CA ALA A 36 25.07 7.75 0.61
C ALA A 36 24.11 7.32 -0.52
N HIS A 37 24.48 6.30 -1.30
CA HIS A 37 23.66 5.77 -2.39
C HIS A 37 22.34 5.14 -1.90
N PHE A 38 22.35 4.48 -0.73
CA PHE A 38 21.17 3.77 -0.24
C PHE A 38 20.06 4.73 0.19
N GLU A 39 20.41 5.87 0.78
CA GLU A 39 19.43 6.92 1.12
C GLU A 39 18.81 7.55 -0.12
N THR A 40 19.60 7.73 -1.18
CA THR A 40 19.11 8.28 -2.45
C THR A 40 18.17 7.28 -3.12
N THR A 41 18.55 6.00 -3.17
CA THR A 41 17.69 4.93 -3.69
C THR A 41 16.41 4.79 -2.87
N GLY A 42 16.48 4.85 -1.54
CA GLY A 42 15.32 4.82 -0.65
C GLY A 42 14.34 5.95 -0.95
N LEU A 43 14.84 7.19 -1.13
CA LEU A 43 14.01 8.33 -1.52
C LEU A 43 13.38 8.13 -2.91
N SER A 44 14.14 7.66 -3.90
CA SER A 44 13.61 7.39 -5.25
C SER A 44 12.49 6.34 -5.23
N LEU A 45 12.67 5.26 -4.47
CA LEU A 45 11.64 4.23 -4.29
C LEU A 45 10.41 4.78 -3.56
N ALA A 46 10.60 5.62 -2.55
CA ALA A 46 9.49 6.23 -1.81
C ALA A 46 8.67 7.16 -2.72
N ILE A 47 9.33 7.98 -3.55
CA ILE A 47 8.67 8.82 -4.55
C ILE A 47 7.93 7.97 -5.59
N ALA A 48 8.56 6.89 -6.06
CA ALA A 48 7.94 5.97 -7.01
C ALA A 48 6.74 5.23 -6.41
N ALA A 49 6.71 4.93 -5.11
CA ALA A 49 5.60 4.24 -4.47
C ALA A 49 4.30 5.08 -4.44
N VAL A 50 4.39 6.40 -4.30
CA VAL A 50 3.23 7.32 -4.20
C VAL A 50 2.22 7.16 -5.35
N PRO A 51 2.61 7.22 -6.64
CA PRO A 51 1.66 7.01 -7.73
C PRO A 51 1.04 5.61 -7.73
N PHE A 52 1.79 4.56 -7.38
CA PHE A 52 1.22 3.20 -7.28
C PHE A 52 0.21 3.08 -6.13
N LEU A 53 0.48 3.72 -4.98
CA LEU A 53 -0.46 3.79 -3.86
C LEU A 53 -1.75 4.51 -4.26
N LEU A 54 -1.65 5.65 -4.97
CA LEU A 54 -2.82 6.36 -5.50
C LEU A 54 -3.60 5.50 -6.51
N CYS A 55 -2.91 4.87 -7.46
CA CYS A 55 -3.53 3.95 -8.41
C CYS A 55 -4.19 2.74 -7.71
N ALA A 56 -3.63 2.23 -6.62
CA ALA A 56 -4.21 1.14 -5.85
C ALA A 56 -5.57 1.53 -5.26
N VAL A 57 -5.71 2.74 -4.70
CA VAL A 57 -7.00 3.23 -4.20
C VAL A 57 -8.00 3.43 -5.33
N LEU A 58 -7.58 4.01 -6.46
CA LEU A 58 -8.47 4.21 -7.62
C LEU A 58 -9.01 2.89 -8.18
N THR A 59 -8.12 1.90 -8.33
CA THR A 59 -8.50 0.58 -8.82
C THR A 59 -9.30 -0.23 -7.80
N GLY A 60 -9.05 -0.04 -6.49
CA GLY A 60 -9.83 -0.65 -5.42
C GLY A 60 -11.27 -0.13 -5.38
N ASN A 61 -11.45 1.19 -5.47
CA ASN A 61 -12.77 1.80 -5.56
C ASN A 61 -13.54 1.31 -6.82
N ALA A 62 -12.83 1.13 -7.94
CA ALA A 62 -13.43 0.55 -9.15
C ALA A 62 -13.89 -0.91 -8.90
N ALA A 63 -13.10 -1.73 -8.21
CA ALA A 63 -13.48 -3.10 -7.86
C ALA A 63 -14.68 -3.15 -6.90
N GLU A 64 -14.75 -2.24 -5.93
CA GLU A 64 -15.90 -2.10 -5.02
C GLU A 64 -17.19 -1.78 -5.76
N THR A 65 -17.16 -0.79 -6.67
CA THR A 65 -18.36 -0.39 -7.45
C THR A 65 -18.92 -1.49 -8.35
N LEU A 66 -18.09 -2.45 -8.77
CA LEU A 66 -18.50 -3.63 -9.55
C LEU A 66 -19.06 -4.77 -8.68
N GLY A 67 -19.14 -4.59 -7.36
CA GLY A 67 -19.68 -5.59 -6.45
C GLY A 67 -18.77 -6.80 -6.25
N ALA A 68 -17.45 -6.65 -6.49
CA ALA A 68 -16.48 -7.74 -6.36
C ALA A 68 -16.37 -8.32 -4.93
N PHE A 69 -16.95 -7.65 -3.92
CA PHE A 69 -16.79 -7.97 -2.50
C PHE A 69 -18.12 -8.14 -1.74
N ALA A 70 -19.17 -8.65 -2.41
CA ALA A 70 -20.58 -8.66 -1.96
C ALA A 70 -20.91 -9.30 -0.59
N TYR A 71 -19.94 -9.83 0.17
CA TYR A 71 -20.19 -10.68 1.34
C TYR A 71 -19.50 -10.26 2.65
N SER A 72 -18.69 -9.18 2.67
CA SER A 72 -18.00 -8.75 3.90
C SER A 72 -17.86 -7.23 4.02
N SER A 73 -18.99 -6.52 4.23
CA SER A 73 -19.01 -5.06 4.31
C SER A 73 -18.05 -4.50 5.38
N GLU A 74 -17.96 -5.13 6.55
CA GLU A 74 -17.05 -4.69 7.63
C GLU A 74 -15.58 -4.89 7.26
N MET A 75 -15.21 -6.03 6.66
CA MET A 75 -13.83 -6.25 6.23
C MET A 75 -13.43 -5.30 5.11
N LEU A 76 -14.35 -5.02 4.19
CA LEU A 76 -14.15 -4.08 3.09
C LEU A 76 -13.97 -2.67 3.65
N GLU A 77 -14.82 -2.26 4.58
CA GLU A 77 -14.71 -0.97 5.25
C GLU A 77 -13.37 -0.81 5.97
N GLN A 78 -12.91 -1.83 6.70
CA GLN A 78 -11.60 -1.82 7.34
C GLN A 78 -10.45 -1.76 6.32
N HIS A 79 -10.52 -2.53 5.25
CA HIS A 79 -9.51 -2.49 4.19
C HIS A 79 -9.44 -1.12 3.53
N THR A 80 -10.58 -0.55 3.16
CA THR A 80 -10.69 0.78 2.54
C THR A 80 -10.20 1.87 3.50
N LEU A 81 -10.53 1.79 4.79
CA LEU A 81 -10.02 2.71 5.81
C LEU A 81 -8.49 2.65 5.90
N PHE A 82 -7.92 1.45 6.07
CA PHE A 82 -6.47 1.29 6.18
C PHE A 82 -5.73 1.64 4.87
N ALA A 83 -6.33 1.37 3.72
CA ALA A 83 -5.80 1.78 2.42
C ALA A 83 -5.71 3.30 2.32
N ASN A 84 -6.79 4.02 2.63
CA ASN A 84 -6.79 5.48 2.62
C ASN A 84 -5.78 6.07 3.61
N LEU A 85 -5.75 5.55 4.84
CA LEU A 85 -4.76 5.98 5.83
C LEU A 85 -3.33 5.75 5.34
N THR A 86 -3.04 4.58 4.79
CA THR A 86 -1.71 4.23 4.26
C THR A 86 -1.30 5.20 3.16
N VAL A 87 -2.16 5.44 2.16
CA VAL A 87 -1.84 6.32 1.03
C VAL A 87 -1.57 7.75 1.49
N TRP A 88 -2.47 8.34 2.28
CA TRP A 88 -2.33 9.74 2.69
C TRP A 88 -1.18 9.94 3.67
N PHE A 89 -1.04 9.05 4.64
CA PHE A 89 0.04 9.12 5.61
C PHE A 89 1.41 8.95 4.93
N PHE A 90 1.58 7.90 4.12
CA PHE A 90 2.83 7.67 3.43
C PHE A 90 3.16 8.80 2.45
N SER A 91 2.18 9.29 1.67
CA SER A 91 2.38 10.42 0.77
C SER A 91 2.85 11.66 1.52
N ALA A 92 2.20 12.02 2.64
CA ALA A 92 2.58 13.16 3.46
C ALA A 92 4.03 13.04 3.98
N ILE A 93 4.42 11.85 4.42
CA ILE A 93 5.78 11.57 4.89
C ILE A 93 6.81 11.69 3.77
N VAL A 94 6.50 11.20 2.56
CA VAL A 94 7.37 11.34 1.38
C VAL A 94 7.53 12.81 1.00
N PHE A 95 6.43 13.57 0.93
CA PHE A 95 6.50 15.00 0.65
C PHE A 95 7.30 15.77 1.71
N ALA A 96 7.10 15.46 2.99
CA ALA A 96 7.87 16.05 4.08
C ALA A 96 9.36 15.72 3.93
N ARG A 97 9.73 14.47 3.61
CA ARG A 97 11.12 14.09 3.35
C ARG A 97 11.71 14.82 2.15
N VAL A 98 10.99 14.91 1.03
CA VAL A 98 11.45 15.64 -0.16
C VAL A 98 11.72 17.10 0.21
N TYR A 99 10.78 17.74 0.90
CA TYR A 99 10.92 19.12 1.36
C TYR A 99 12.16 19.30 2.25
N LEU A 100 12.33 18.45 3.27
CA LEU A 100 13.47 18.52 4.20
C LEU A 100 14.81 18.23 3.50
N THR A 101 14.82 17.33 2.51
CA THR A 101 16.01 17.02 1.71
C THR A 101 16.41 18.23 0.86
N VAL A 102 15.45 18.86 0.17
CA VAL A 102 15.69 20.07 -0.63
C VAL A 102 16.19 21.23 0.24
N ARG A 103 15.66 21.35 1.47
CA ARG A 103 16.10 22.36 2.46
C ARG A 103 17.44 22.03 3.12
N LYS A 104 18.06 20.88 2.83
CA LYS A 104 19.27 20.37 3.48
C LYS A 104 19.12 20.20 5.01
N GLN A 105 17.88 19.99 5.47
CA GLN A 105 17.53 19.80 6.89
C GLN A 105 17.30 18.31 7.23
N PHE A 106 17.40 17.42 6.25
CA PHE A 106 17.29 15.99 6.45
C PHE A 106 18.60 15.40 6.99
N SER A 107 18.82 15.52 8.30
CA SER A 107 20.01 15.01 8.97
C SER A 107 19.74 14.56 10.41
N GLY A 108 20.64 13.75 10.97
CA GLY A 108 20.64 13.35 12.38
C GLY A 108 19.29 12.86 12.89
N THR A 109 18.76 13.52 13.91
CA THR A 109 17.48 13.19 14.57
C THR A 109 16.30 13.17 13.61
N VAL A 110 16.23 14.08 12.64
CA VAL A 110 15.12 14.16 11.67
C VAL A 110 15.09 12.90 10.78
N LYS A 111 16.27 12.40 10.39
CA LYS A 111 16.38 11.16 9.60
C LYS A 111 15.89 9.95 10.39
N TYR A 112 16.27 9.82 11.67
CA TYR A 112 15.81 8.70 12.50
C TYR A 112 14.32 8.78 12.82
N ALA A 113 13.79 9.98 13.04
CA ALA A 113 12.35 10.21 13.22
C ALA A 113 11.58 9.82 11.95
N TYR A 114 12.07 10.24 10.77
CA TYR A 114 11.51 9.82 9.49
C TYR A 114 11.53 8.30 9.34
N LEU A 115 12.66 7.65 9.63
CA LEU A 115 12.80 6.20 9.48
C LEU A 115 11.82 5.43 10.38
N ALA A 116 11.66 5.85 11.65
CA ALA A 116 10.69 5.25 12.56
C ALA A 116 9.25 5.36 12.03
N VAL A 117 8.89 6.55 11.54
CA VAL A 117 7.57 6.83 10.96
C VAL A 117 7.36 6.07 9.64
N ALA A 118 8.39 5.96 8.80
CA ALA A 118 8.34 5.22 7.54
C ALA A 118 8.21 3.71 7.77
N ILE A 119 8.89 3.14 8.78
CA ILE A 119 8.70 1.75 9.20
C ILE A 119 7.25 1.51 9.64
N ALA A 120 6.69 2.41 10.45
CA ALA A 120 5.28 2.29 10.86
C ALA A 120 4.36 2.30 9.63
N ALA A 121 4.55 3.24 8.70
CA ALA A 121 3.77 3.31 7.47
C ALA A 121 3.89 2.05 6.60
N ALA A 122 5.09 1.46 6.51
CA ALA A 122 5.32 0.18 5.85
C ALA A 122 4.52 -0.94 6.53
N VAL A 123 4.62 -1.08 7.85
CA VAL A 123 3.84 -2.09 8.59
C VAL A 123 2.34 -1.94 8.35
N PHE A 124 1.83 -0.69 8.33
CA PHE A 124 0.44 -0.42 7.95
C PHE A 124 0.12 -0.87 6.52
N ALA A 125 0.97 -0.57 5.54
CA ALA A 125 0.78 -1.00 4.15
C ALA A 125 0.72 -2.53 4.03
N PHE A 126 1.59 -3.24 4.75
CA PHE A 126 1.58 -4.70 4.80
C PHE A 126 0.28 -5.24 5.41
N TYR A 127 -0.16 -4.64 6.53
CA TYR A 127 -1.40 -5.03 7.20
C TYR A 127 -2.63 -4.81 6.32
N THR A 128 -2.70 -3.68 5.62
CA THR A 128 -3.73 -3.38 4.62
C THR A 128 -3.77 -4.43 3.52
N GLY A 129 -2.60 -4.83 3.01
CA GLY A 129 -2.48 -5.87 1.98
C GLY A 129 -3.00 -7.23 2.46
N MET A 130 -2.70 -7.63 3.70
CA MET A 130 -3.25 -8.86 4.28
C MET A 130 -4.78 -8.84 4.37
N HIS A 131 -5.38 -7.70 4.70
CA HIS A 131 -6.84 -7.57 4.75
C HIS A 131 -7.43 -7.70 3.33
N GLY A 132 -6.80 -7.07 2.33
CA GLY A 132 -7.19 -7.20 0.93
C GLY A 132 -7.14 -8.64 0.40
N GLY A 133 -6.12 -9.41 0.78
CA GLY A 133 -6.04 -10.84 0.44
C GLY A 133 -7.19 -11.66 1.02
N ARG A 134 -7.53 -11.43 2.30
CA ARG A 134 -8.64 -12.12 2.98
C ARG A 134 -10.00 -11.80 2.37
N LEU A 135 -10.20 -10.56 1.91
CA LEU A 135 -11.40 -10.14 1.17
C LEU A 135 -11.58 -10.96 -0.11
N SER A 136 -10.49 -11.13 -0.87
CA SER A 136 -10.51 -11.92 -2.11
C SER A 136 -10.82 -13.40 -1.86
N ASP A 137 -10.18 -14.01 -0.85
CA ASP A 137 -10.40 -15.42 -0.49
C ASP A 137 -11.84 -15.67 0.00
N THR A 138 -12.37 -14.76 0.83
CA THR A 138 -13.74 -14.85 1.36
C THR A 138 -14.77 -14.70 0.24
N GLY A 139 -14.56 -13.77 -0.70
CA GLY A 139 -15.41 -13.62 -1.87
C GLY A 139 -15.42 -14.89 -2.74
N ARG A 140 -14.25 -15.47 -3.00
CA ARG A 140 -14.12 -16.71 -3.79
C ARG A 140 -14.85 -17.89 -3.15
N THR A 141 -14.72 -18.08 -1.85
CA THR A 141 -15.39 -19.19 -1.13
C THR A 141 -16.91 -19.04 -1.10
N ALA A 142 -17.44 -17.81 -0.97
CA ALA A 142 -18.87 -17.53 -1.04
C ALA A 142 -19.48 -17.85 -2.42
N THR A 143 -18.78 -17.51 -3.50
CA THR A 143 -19.22 -17.82 -4.88
C THR A 143 -19.30 -19.33 -5.10
N LEU A 144 -18.27 -20.09 -4.70
CA LEU A 144 -18.24 -21.55 -4.84
C LEU A 144 -19.37 -22.24 -4.05
N ARG A 145 -19.69 -21.74 -2.84
CA ARG A 145 -20.82 -22.25 -2.05
C ARG A 145 -22.15 -22.02 -2.77
N THR A 146 -22.33 -20.86 -3.38
CA THR A 146 -23.58 -20.50 -4.07
C THR A 146 -23.78 -21.31 -5.36
N GLU A 147 -22.71 -21.58 -6.11
CA GLU A 147 -22.74 -22.48 -7.26
C GLU A 147 -23.00 -23.93 -6.85
N SER A 148 -22.39 -24.39 -5.75
CA SER A 148 -22.67 -25.72 -5.20
C SER A 148 -24.14 -25.86 -4.81
N ILE A 149 -24.80 -24.85 -4.25
CA ILE A 149 -26.23 -24.96 -3.90
C ILE A 149 -27.10 -25.00 -5.18
N ARG A 150 -26.78 -24.19 -6.20
CA ARG A 150 -27.52 -24.16 -7.47
C ARG A 150 -27.41 -25.45 -8.28
N ASN A 151 -26.29 -26.15 -8.21
CA ASN A 151 -26.09 -27.40 -8.97
C ASN A 151 -26.80 -28.62 -8.36
N PHE A 152 -27.33 -28.50 -7.13
CA PHE A 152 -28.05 -29.56 -6.43
C PHE A 152 -29.56 -29.26 -6.27
N SER A 153 -30.06 -28.18 -6.88
CA SER A 153 -31.48 -27.81 -6.97
C SER A 153 -32.02 -28.02 -8.38
#